data_AF-A0A1G1F424-F1
#
_entry.id   AF-A0A1G1F424-F1
#
_cell.length_a   1.000
_cell.length_b   1.000
_cell.length_c   1.000
_cell.angle_alpha   90.00
_cell.angle_beta   90.00
_cell.angle_gamma   90.00
#
_symmetry.space_group_name_H-M   'P 1'
#
loop_
_entity.id
_entity.type
_entity.pdbx_description
1 polymer ?
#
loop_
_entity_poly.entity_id
_entity_poly.type
_entity_poly.pdbx_seq_one_letter_code
_entity_poly.pdbx_strand_id
1 'polypeptide(L)'
;MTDKNLLFGRFLQKEGLILFDEIYKTRELQNKHNLKIGERACIKGWLDEETVKRILVIQEETFKKFGEIAVEEGSLTQAQVDELLKEQKDEYLFFGEALVQLRILSTEKVMEKLKEFNKIKIKETK
;
A
#
# COMPACT_ATOMS: atom_id res chain seq x y z
N MET A 1 -21.62 -12.25 -13.99
CA MET A 1 -20.95 -10.93 -13.90
C MET A 1 -19.54 -11.18 -13.43
N THR A 2 -18.58 -11.20 -14.36
CA THR A 2 -17.19 -11.52 -14.06
C THR A 2 -16.50 -10.22 -13.67
N ASP A 3 -16.20 -10.06 -12.37
CA ASP A 3 -15.43 -8.93 -11.84
C ASP A 3 -14.04 -8.94 -12.50
N LYS A 4 -13.91 -8.19 -13.61
CA LYS A 4 -12.66 -8.02 -14.38
C LYS A 4 -11.50 -7.43 -13.55
N ASN A 5 -11.75 -7.12 -12.28
CA ASN A 5 -10.82 -6.62 -11.26
C ASN A 5 -10.95 -7.40 -9.93
N LEU A 6 -10.96 -8.73 -9.96
CA LEU A 6 -10.90 -9.52 -8.72
C LEU A 6 -9.61 -9.18 -7.95
N LEU A 7 -9.78 -8.62 -6.76
CA LEU A 7 -8.68 -8.29 -5.84
C LEU A 7 -8.46 -9.45 -4.86
N PHE A 8 -7.21 -9.69 -4.46
CA PHE A 8 -6.85 -10.81 -3.58
C PHE A 8 -7.63 -10.80 -2.25
N GLY A 9 -7.80 -9.64 -1.61
CA GLY A 9 -8.62 -9.53 -0.40
C GLY A 9 -10.09 -9.88 -0.60
N ARG A 10 -10.69 -9.51 -1.75
CA ARG A 10 -12.07 -9.91 -2.08
C ARG A 10 -12.18 -11.39 -2.41
N PHE A 11 -11.16 -11.99 -3.01
CA PHE A 11 -11.08 -13.43 -3.21
C PHE A 11 -11.08 -14.18 -1.88
N LEU A 12 -10.21 -13.78 -0.93
CA LEU A 12 -10.17 -14.36 0.41
C LEU A 12 -11.49 -14.19 1.17
N GLN A 13 -12.17 -13.04 0.99
CA GLN A 13 -13.49 -12.80 1.57
C GLN A 13 -14.56 -13.75 1.00
N LYS A 14 -14.58 -13.94 -0.33
CA LYS A 14 -15.52 -14.85 -1.00
C LYS A 14 -15.32 -16.30 -0.57
N GLU A 15 -14.08 -16.69 -0.27
CA GLU A 15 -13.73 -18.01 0.30
C GLU A 15 -14.07 -18.13 1.79
N GLY A 16 -14.55 -17.07 2.44
CA GLY A 16 -14.87 -17.06 3.87
C GLY A 16 -13.66 -17.10 4.80
N LEU A 17 -12.47 -16.78 4.28
CA LEU A 17 -11.20 -16.86 5.03
C LEU A 17 -10.89 -15.60 5.84
N ILE A 18 -11.41 -14.45 5.42
CA ILE A 18 -11.23 -13.16 6.09
C ILE A 18 -12.52 -12.34 6.04
N LEU A 19 -12.73 -11.49 7.05
CA LEU A 19 -13.86 -10.57 7.12
C LEU A 19 -13.57 -9.21 6.46
N PHE A 20 -14.62 -8.44 6.17
CA PHE A 20 -14.47 -7.09 5.60
C PHE A 20 -13.66 -6.16 6.52
N ASP A 21 -13.90 -6.25 7.83
CA ASP A 21 -13.16 -5.51 8.86
C ASP A 21 -11.66 -5.88 8.88
N GLU A 22 -11.33 -7.16 8.65
CA GLU A 22 -9.96 -7.64 8.58
C GLU A 22 -9.24 -7.15 7.32
N ILE A 23 -9.96 -7.03 6.20
CA ILE A 23 -9.42 -6.38 4.99
C ILE A 23 -9.08 -4.92 5.27
N TYR A 24 -9.97 -4.21 5.97
CA TYR A 24 -9.74 -2.82 6.34
C TYR A 24 -8.52 -2.67 7.25
N LYS A 25 -8.43 -3.45 8.34
CA LYS A 25 -7.29 -3.46 9.26
C LYS A 25 -5.97 -3.83 8.56
N THR A 26 -6.01 -4.80 7.65
CA THR A 26 -4.84 -5.19 6.84
C THR A 26 -4.39 -4.04 5.95
N ARG A 27 -5.33 -3.33 5.32
CA ARG A 27 -5.02 -2.15 4.51
C ARG A 27 -4.50 -1.00 5.34
N GLU A 28 -5.04 -0.76 6.53
CA GLU A 28 -4.52 0.25 7.44
C GLU A 28 -3.08 -0.05 7.84
N LEU A 29 -2.77 -1.29 8.21
CA LEU A 29 -1.41 -1.69 8.58
C LEU A 29 -0.46 -1.60 7.37
N GLN A 30 -0.93 -2.05 6.20
CA GLN A 30 -0.21 -1.88 4.94
C GLN A 30 0.06 -0.41 4.63
N ASN A 31 -0.92 0.48 4.79
CA ASN A 31 -0.77 1.91 4.55
C ASN A 31 0.18 2.55 5.57
N LYS A 32 0.10 2.17 6.85
CA LYS A 32 1.02 2.67 7.89
C LYS A 32 2.47 2.27 7.61
N HIS A 33 2.69 1.07 7.08
CA HIS A 33 4.02 0.57 6.74
C HIS A 33 4.54 1.18 5.43
N ASN A 34 3.65 1.34 4.44
CA ASN A 34 4.00 1.78 3.09
C ASN A 34 3.96 3.30 2.91
N LEU A 35 3.77 4.10 3.96
CA LEU A 35 3.77 5.56 3.87
C LEU A 35 4.47 6.21 5.05
N LYS A 36 5.76 6.52 4.89
CA LYS A 36 6.45 7.60 5.62
C LYS A 36 7.51 8.30 4.74
N ILE A 37 7.22 8.52 3.45
CA ILE A 37 8.05 9.36 2.55
C ILE A 37 8.30 10.72 3.22
N GLY A 38 7.25 11.30 3.83
CA GLY A 38 7.35 12.55 4.58
C GLY A 38 8.33 12.49 5.76
N GLU A 39 8.29 11.46 6.59
CA GLU A 39 9.24 11.37 7.72
C GLU A 39 10.67 11.11 7.26
N ARG A 40 10.86 10.34 6.18
CA ARG A 40 12.20 10.16 5.60
C ARG A 40 12.74 11.47 5.03
N ALA A 41 11.89 12.23 4.36
CA ALA A 41 12.24 13.57 3.91
C ALA A 41 12.58 14.49 5.09
N CYS A 42 11.94 14.35 6.26
CA CYS A 42 12.35 15.03 7.49
C CYS A 42 13.71 14.57 8.02
N ILE A 43 13.96 13.26 8.07
CA ILE A 43 15.26 12.71 8.53
C ILE A 43 16.40 13.21 7.63
N LYS A 44 16.18 13.33 6.31
CA LYS A 44 17.15 13.88 5.36
C LYS A 44 17.26 15.41 5.38
N GLY A 45 16.44 16.10 6.18
CA GLY A 45 16.40 17.56 6.25
C GLY A 45 15.86 18.23 4.99
N TRP A 46 15.10 17.50 4.17
CA TRP A 46 14.50 18.03 2.94
C TRP A 46 13.11 18.62 3.16
N LEU A 47 12.37 18.12 4.16
CA LEU A 47 11.07 18.64 4.56
C LEU A 47 11.03 18.89 6.06
N ASP A 48 10.30 19.92 6.47
CA ASP A 48 9.94 20.17 7.87
C ASP A 48 8.65 19.42 8.22
N GLU A 49 8.43 19.17 9.52
CA GLU A 49 7.19 18.52 9.98
C GLU A 49 5.93 19.29 9.56
N GLU A 50 5.98 20.62 9.51
CA GLU A 50 4.87 21.45 9.05
C GLU A 50 4.58 21.25 7.55
N THR A 51 5.62 21.13 6.73
CA THR A 51 5.50 20.89 5.29
C THR A 51 4.92 19.50 5.02
N VAL A 52 5.37 18.49 5.78
CA VAL A 52 4.79 17.14 5.71
C VAL A 52 3.31 17.14 6.09
N LYS A 53 2.94 17.80 7.21
CA LYS A 53 1.52 17.91 7.62
C LYS A 53 0.68 18.59 6.56
N ARG A 54 1.17 19.66 5.93
CA ARG A 54 0.46 20.35 4.84
C ARG A 54 0.23 19.45 3.64
N ILE A 55 1.26 18.72 3.20
CA ILE A 55 1.15 17.78 2.08
C ILE A 55 0.16 16.66 2.40
N LEU A 56 0.13 16.17 3.65
CA LEU A 56 -0.83 15.15 4.11
C LEU A 56 -2.29 15.66 4.07
N VAL A 57 -2.53 16.92 4.45
CA VAL A 57 -3.86 17.53 4.36
C VAL A 57 -4.32 17.61 2.89
N ILE A 58 -3.45 18.11 2.01
CA ILE A 58 -3.74 18.18 0.57
C ILE A 58 -3.97 16.76 0.00
N GLN A 59 -3.23 15.77 0.49
CA GLN A 59 -3.39 14.37 0.10
C GLN A 59 -4.79 13.83 0.44
N GLU A 60 -5.30 14.18 1.63
CA GLU A 60 -6.63 13.79 2.10
C GLU A 60 -7.74 14.48 1.30
N GLU A 61 -7.56 15.75 0.96
CA GLU A 61 -8.55 16.53 0.20
C GLU A 61 -8.57 16.19 -1.30
N THR A 62 -7.43 15.83 -1.88
CA THR A 62 -7.27 15.67 -3.34
C THR A 62 -7.10 14.23 -3.80
N PHE A 63 -6.87 13.29 -2.88
CA PHE A 63 -6.55 11.88 -3.17
C PHE A 63 -5.32 11.67 -4.08
N LYS A 64 -4.47 12.68 -4.26
CA LYS A 64 -3.19 12.57 -5.00
C LYS A 64 -2.15 11.82 -4.16
N LYS A 65 -1.02 11.41 -4.75
CA LYS A 65 0.08 10.81 -3.97
C LYS A 65 0.93 11.88 -3.31
N PHE A 66 1.44 11.59 -2.12
CA PHE A 66 2.34 12.47 -1.36
C PHE A 66 3.49 13.02 -2.21
N GLY A 67 4.20 12.17 -2.96
CA GLY A 67 5.32 12.60 -3.81
C GLY A 67 4.92 13.50 -4.97
N GLU A 68 3.71 13.30 -5.54
CA GLU A 68 3.20 14.17 -6.60
C GLU A 68 2.89 15.57 -6.04
N ILE A 69 2.21 15.63 -4.89
CA ILE A 69 1.90 16.89 -4.19
C ILE A 69 3.18 17.62 -3.77
N ALA A 70 4.17 16.90 -3.24
CA ALA A 70 5.43 17.49 -2.80
C ALA A 70 6.20 18.16 -3.95
N VAL A 71 6.11 17.62 -5.16
CA VAL A 71 6.71 18.22 -6.37
C VAL A 71 5.88 19.40 -6.89
N GLU A 72 4.55 19.27 -6.90
CA GLU A 72 3.64 20.37 -7.29
C GLU A 72 3.80 21.60 -6.38
N GLU A 73 3.93 21.40 -5.07
CA GLU A 73 4.15 22.47 -4.07
C GLU A 73 5.61 22.99 -4.05
N GLY A 74 6.51 22.41 -4.86
CA GLY A 74 7.94 22.77 -4.89
C GLY A 74 8.72 22.41 -3.62
N SER A 75 8.14 21.59 -2.74
CA SER A 75 8.75 21.16 -1.47
C SER A 75 9.79 20.05 -1.68
N LEU A 76 9.62 19.23 -2.71
CA LEU A 76 10.61 18.24 -3.16
C LEU A 76 10.80 18.34 -4.67
N THR A 77 11.99 18.01 -5.14
CA THR A 77 12.23 17.77 -6.57
C THR A 77 11.83 16.35 -6.96
N GLN A 78 11.52 16.12 -8.23
CA GLN A 78 11.23 14.78 -8.75
C GLN A 78 12.36 13.79 -8.43
N ALA A 79 13.63 14.23 -8.50
CA ALA A 79 14.79 13.40 -8.17
C ALA A 79 14.83 12.98 -6.69
N GLN A 80 14.47 13.89 -5.76
CA GLN A 80 14.37 13.57 -4.33
C GLN A 80 13.23 12.60 -4.04
N VAL A 81 12.08 12.77 -4.71
CA VAL A 81 10.96 11.82 -4.60
C VAL A 81 11.37 10.45 -5.12
N ASP A 82 12.05 10.38 -6.27
CA ASP A 82 12.54 9.11 -6.82
C ASP A 82 13.58 8.43 -5.91
N GLU A 83 14.41 9.20 -5.20
CA GLU A 83 15.33 8.69 -4.20
C GLU A 83 14.59 8.10 -3.00
N LEU A 84 13.62 8.82 -2.44
CA LEU A 84 12.79 8.34 -1.32
C LEU A 84 11.99 7.08 -1.72
N LEU A 85 11.51 7.01 -2.97
CA LEU A 85 10.80 5.86 -3.50
C LEU A 85 11.72 4.65 -3.74
N LYS A 86 12.98 4.87 -4.15
CA LYS A 86 13.97 3.79 -4.26
C LYS A 86 14.26 3.17 -2.90
N GLU A 87 14.46 3.98 -1.88
CA GLU A 87 14.69 3.51 -0.51
C GLU A 87 13.45 2.88 0.13
N GLN A 88 12.25 3.21 -0.35
CA GLN A 88 10.99 2.61 0.10
C GLN A 88 10.75 1.21 -0.48
N LYS A 89 11.31 0.88 -1.66
CA LYS A 89 11.11 -0.44 -2.29
C LYS A 89 11.55 -1.61 -1.42
N ASP A 90 12.49 -1.40 -0.50
CA ASP A 90 12.98 -2.41 0.43
C ASP A 90 12.04 -2.66 1.65
N GLU A 91 11.06 -1.78 1.89
CA GLU A 91 10.12 -1.85 3.03
C GLU A 91 8.63 -1.87 2.61
N TYR A 92 8.35 -2.25 1.35
CA TYR A 92 6.97 -2.37 0.87
C TYR A 92 6.31 -3.62 1.44
N LEU A 93 5.45 -3.44 2.44
CA LEU A 93 4.64 -4.50 3.02
C LEU A 93 3.54 -4.92 2.04
N PHE A 94 3.58 -6.16 1.57
CA PHE A 94 2.53 -6.71 0.72
C PHE A 94 1.27 -7.03 1.55
N PHE A 95 0.10 -7.01 0.90
CA PHE A 95 -1.17 -7.29 1.57
C PHE A 95 -1.17 -8.70 2.22
N GLY A 96 -0.53 -9.67 1.56
CA GLY A 96 -0.32 -11.01 2.10
C GLY A 96 0.55 -11.04 3.36
N GLU A 97 1.60 -10.23 3.42
CA GLU A 97 2.48 -10.13 4.59
C GLU A 97 1.79 -9.40 5.75
N ALA A 98 1.00 -8.37 5.46
CA ALA A 98 0.19 -7.69 6.45
C ALA A 98 -0.84 -8.63 7.10
N LEU A 99 -1.45 -9.56 6.34
CA LEU A 99 -2.33 -10.60 6.87
C LEU A 99 -1.61 -11.54 7.85
N VAL A 100 -0.36 -11.87 7.57
CA VAL A 100 0.48 -12.70 8.44
C VAL A 100 0.88 -11.95 9.70
N GLN A 101 1.30 -10.69 9.57
CA GLN A 101 1.66 -9.85 10.71
C GLN A 101 0.49 -9.62 11.67
N LEU A 102 -0.73 -9.45 11.13
CA LEU A 102 -1.96 -9.34 11.91
C LEU A 102 -2.46 -10.70 12.46
N ARG A 103 -1.77 -11.80 12.16
CA ARG A 103 -2.16 -13.18 12.52
C ARG A 103 -3.55 -13.58 12.01
N ILE A 104 -4.02 -12.94 10.95
CA ILE A 104 -5.30 -13.26 10.29
C ILE A 104 -5.16 -14.56 9.50
N LEU A 105 -4.03 -14.73 8.78
CA LEU A 105 -3.69 -15.95 8.07
C LEU A 105 -2.24 -16.35 8.33
N SER A 106 -1.95 -17.65 8.29
CA SER A 106 -0.56 -18.12 8.29
C SER A 106 0.10 -17.88 6.94
N THR A 107 1.43 -17.75 6.94
CA THR A 107 2.22 -17.60 5.71
C THR A 107 1.93 -18.70 4.70
N GLU A 108 1.79 -19.94 5.17
CA GLU A 108 1.46 -21.10 4.35
C GLU A 108 0.11 -20.93 3.66
N LYS A 109 -0.91 -20.46 4.41
CA LYS A 109 -2.26 -20.27 3.89
C LYS A 109 -2.35 -19.13 2.90
N VAL A 110 -1.63 -18.04 3.16
CA VAL A 110 -1.51 -16.91 2.22
C VAL A 110 -0.88 -17.38 0.90
N MET A 111 0.21 -18.16 0.97
CA MET A 111 0.90 -18.67 -0.22
C MET A 111 0.05 -19.67 -1.01
N GLU A 112 -0.67 -20.55 -0.33
CA GLU A 112 -1.65 -21.47 -0.95
C GLU A 112 -2.70 -20.68 -1.74
N LYS A 113 -3.35 -19.72 -1.09
CA LYS A 113 -4.44 -18.93 -1.69
C LYS A 113 -3.94 -17.98 -2.78
N LEU A 114 -2.72 -17.46 -2.68
CA LEU A 114 -2.09 -16.69 -3.76
C LEU A 114 -1.89 -17.53 -5.02
N LYS A 115 -1.46 -18.78 -4.89
CA LYS A 115 -1.31 -19.69 -6.04
C LYS A 115 -2.65 -19.97 -6.71
N GLU A 116 -3.71 -20.20 -5.94
CA GLU A 116 -5.07 -20.39 -6.45
C GLU A 116 -5.58 -19.14 -7.16
N PHE A 117 -5.46 -17.98 -6.53
CA PHE A 117 -5.84 -16.69 -7.09
C PHE A 117 -5.13 -16.39 -8.42
N ASN A 118 -3.82 -16.66 -8.50
CA ASN A 118 -3.05 -16.46 -9.74
C ASN A 118 -3.49 -17.40 -10.87
N LYS A 119 -3.84 -18.67 -10.56
CA LYS A 119 -4.38 -19.59 -11.57
C LYS A 119 -5.72 -19.11 -12.15
N ILE A 120 -6.58 -18.52 -11.31
CA ILE A 120 -7.88 -17.96 -11.75
C ILE A 120 -7.63 -16.78 -12.68
N LYS A 121 -6.78 -15.83 -12.29
CA LYS A 121 -6.43 -14.67 -13.13
C LYS A 121 -5.87 -15.07 -14.50
N ILE A 122 -5.00 -16.06 -14.56
CA ILE A 122 -4.38 -16.51 -15.81
C ILE A 122 -5.41 -17.17 -16.74
N LYS A 123 -6.39 -17.91 -16.20
CA LYS A 123 -7.46 -18.53 -16.99
C LYS A 123 -8.46 -17.52 -17.56
N GLU A 124 -8.70 -16.39 -16.89
CA GLU A 124 -9.60 -15.35 -17.37
C GLU A 124 -8.98 -14.43 -18.44
N THR A 125 -7.65 -14.50 -18.63
CA THR A 125 -6.92 -13.68 -19.62
C THR A 125 -6.69 -14.43 -20.95
N LYS A 126 -7.21 -15.65 -21.08
CA LYS A 126 -7.07 -16.50 -22.27
C LYS A 126 -8.43 -16.72 -22.92
#